data_AF-A0A060Z141-F1
#
_entry.id   AF-A0A060Z141-F1
#
_cell.length_a   1.000
_cell.length_b   1.000
_cell.length_c   1.000
_cell.angle_alpha   90.00
_cell.angle_beta   90.00
_cell.angle_gamma   90.00
#
_symmetry.space_group_name_H-M   'P 1'
#
loop_
_entity.id
_entity.type
_entity.pdbx_description
1 polymer ?
#
loop_
_entity_poly.entity_id
_entity_poly.type
_entity_poly.pdbx_seq_one_letter_code
_entity_poly.pdbx_strand_id
1 'polypeptide(L)'
;MQLYTSPDYRSPLDPNTKVQSDKRIYAEISGRTLGEIVLTIKVINCSVRSKGSCPVVRDMPFRPEVCSSTVCPNSTRVSFSLELLQDLASTSWDLECSVKLCFSEKCGDGGRVKRNLEVTQTYIPPPSEFSFNCKVLKPSSSVVV
;
A
#
# COMPACT_ATOMS: atom_id res chain seq x y z
N MET A 1 1.65 -9.29 -3.21
CA MET A 1 1.28 -8.76 -1.89
C MET A 1 -0.08 -9.30 -1.52
N GLN A 2 -0.21 -9.85 -0.31
CA GLN A 2 -1.46 -10.30 0.30
C GLN A 2 -1.68 -9.51 1.60
N LEU A 3 -2.91 -9.06 1.84
CA LEU A 3 -3.29 -8.32 3.06
C LEU A 3 -4.00 -9.23 4.05
N TYR A 4 -3.94 -8.89 5.33
CA TYR A 4 -4.53 -9.60 6.46
C TYR A 4 -5.00 -8.59 7.52
N THR A 5 -6.03 -8.95 8.29
CA THR A 5 -6.56 -8.13 9.40
C THR A 5 -5.94 -8.46 10.75
N SER A 6 -5.23 -9.59 10.84
CA SER A 6 -4.64 -10.12 12.06
C SER A 6 -3.14 -10.39 11.92
N PRO A 7 -2.37 -10.28 13.03
CA PRO A 7 -0.92 -10.50 13.04
C PRO A 7 -0.53 -11.98 12.89
N ASP A 8 -1.49 -12.90 12.83
CA ASP A 8 -1.24 -14.33 12.63
C ASP A 8 -1.10 -14.72 11.15
N TYR A 9 -1.44 -13.81 10.23
CA TYR A 9 -1.37 -13.99 8.77
C TYR A 9 -2.14 -15.22 8.26
N ARG A 10 -3.20 -15.64 8.97
CA ARG A 10 -3.99 -16.84 8.62
C ARG A 10 -5.16 -16.55 7.69
N SER A 11 -5.79 -15.40 7.89
CA SER A 11 -7.03 -15.03 7.21
C SER A 11 -6.77 -13.91 6.20
N PRO A 12 -6.53 -14.24 4.92
CA PRO A 12 -6.28 -13.23 3.91
C PRO A 12 -7.50 -12.32 3.76
N LEU A 13 -7.25 -11.02 3.71
CA LEU A 13 -8.25 -10.01 3.45
C LEU A 13 -8.70 -10.10 1.99
N ASP A 14 -10.02 -10.25 1.79
CA ASP A 14 -10.63 -10.15 0.47
C ASP A 14 -10.53 -8.70 -0.05
N PRO A 15 -10.18 -8.48 -1.34
CA PRO A 15 -10.00 -7.14 -1.89
C PRO A 15 -11.19 -6.20 -1.74
N ASN A 16 -12.42 -6.72 -1.65
CA ASN A 16 -13.64 -5.94 -1.54
C ASN A 16 -14.08 -5.75 -0.09
N THR A 17 -13.40 -6.38 0.87
CA THR A 17 -13.73 -6.23 2.28
C THR A 17 -13.24 -4.88 2.79
N LYS A 18 -14.15 -4.14 3.39
CA LYS A 18 -13.83 -2.85 4.01
C LYS A 18 -13.22 -3.07 5.38
N VAL A 19 -12.11 -2.38 5.64
CA VAL A 19 -11.43 -2.38 6.95
C VAL A 19 -11.65 -1.05 7.64
N GLN A 20 -11.80 -1.05 8.96
CA GLN A 20 -11.91 0.20 9.71
C GLN A 20 -10.57 0.95 9.73
N SER A 21 -10.64 2.26 9.56
CA SER A 21 -9.50 3.16 9.48
C SER A 21 -8.72 3.35 10.79
N ASP A 22 -9.27 2.95 11.94
CA ASP A 22 -8.60 2.97 13.25
C ASP A 22 -7.81 1.68 13.51
N LYS A 23 -7.92 0.69 12.62
CA LYS A 23 -7.25 -0.60 12.77
C LYS A 23 -5.93 -0.64 12.02
N ARG A 24 -5.08 -1.55 12.47
CA ARG A 24 -3.90 -1.95 11.71
C ARG A 24 -4.27 -3.05 10.74
N ILE A 25 -3.60 -3.04 9.60
CA ILE A 25 -3.59 -4.15 8.65
C ILE A 25 -2.18 -4.69 8.51
N TYR A 26 -2.09 -5.94 8.10
CA TYR A 26 -0.85 -6.66 7.93
C TYR A 26 -0.71 -7.05 6.47
N ALA A 27 0.51 -7.04 5.95
CA ALA A 27 0.79 -7.46 4.59
C ALA A 27 1.95 -8.45 4.56
N GLU A 28 1.78 -9.46 3.71
CA GLU A 28 2.85 -10.35 3.30
C GLU A 28 3.20 -10.07 1.84
N ILE A 29 4.48 -9.82 1.60
CA ILE A 29 5.02 -9.62 0.26
C ILE A 29 5.92 -10.81 -0.02
N SER A 30 5.43 -11.70 -0.88
CA SER A 30 6.16 -12.87 -1.35
C SER A 30 6.85 -12.58 -2.68
N GLY A 31 8.07 -13.10 -2.81
CA GLY A 31 8.87 -13.02 -4.02
C GLY A 31 8.66 -14.27 -4.85
N ARG A 32 8.78 -14.13 -6.17
CA ARG A 32 8.96 -15.30 -7.03
C ARG A 32 10.43 -15.70 -6.98
N THR A 33 10.72 -16.98 -6.80
CA THR A 33 12.08 -17.50 -6.90
C THR A 33 12.58 -17.32 -8.33
N LEU A 34 13.83 -16.90 -8.49
CA LEU A 34 14.54 -16.91 -9.78
C LEU A 34 15.41 -18.18 -9.81
N GLY A 35 14.82 -19.30 -10.25
CA GLY A 35 15.46 -20.61 -10.14
C GLY A 35 15.59 -21.08 -8.69
N GLU A 36 16.76 -21.56 -8.28
CA GLU A 36 17.05 -21.99 -6.90
C GLU A 36 17.56 -20.85 -5.98
N ILE A 37 17.75 -19.64 -6.51
CA ILE A 37 18.32 -18.54 -5.74
C ILE A 37 17.24 -17.93 -4.84
N VAL A 38 17.47 -18.03 -3.53
CA VAL A 38 16.65 -17.39 -2.49
C VAL A 38 17.07 -15.93 -2.38
N LEU A 39 16.18 -15.03 -2.82
CA LEU A 39 16.33 -13.59 -2.68
C LEU A 39 15.51 -13.07 -1.50
N THR A 40 16.11 -12.23 -0.68
CA THR A 40 15.43 -11.55 0.42
C THR A 40 14.71 -10.32 -0.11
N ILE A 41 13.44 -10.14 0.25
CA ILE A 41 12.68 -8.94 -0.10
C ILE A 41 12.85 -7.89 0.99
N LYS A 42 13.23 -6.68 0.58
CA LYS A 42 13.29 -5.51 1.45
C LYS A 42 12.29 -4.46 0.98
N VAL A 43 11.33 -4.10 1.84
CA VAL A 43 10.40 -2.99 1.58
C VAL A 43 11.15 -1.68 1.79
N ILE A 44 11.06 -0.75 0.82
CA ILE A 44 11.77 0.54 0.87
C ILE A 44 10.82 1.67 1.25
N ASN A 45 9.69 1.77 0.54
CA ASN A 45 8.62 2.69 0.87
C ASN A 45 7.28 2.10 0.43
N CYS A 46 6.21 2.64 1.01
CA CYS A 46 4.86 2.37 0.57
C CYS A 46 4.09 3.67 0.44
N SER A 47 3.07 3.67 -0.42
CA SER A 47 2.16 4.78 -0.61
C SER A 47 0.76 4.27 -0.88
N VAL A 48 -0.22 5.11 -0.61
CA VAL A 48 -1.61 4.89 -0.98
C VAL A 48 -2.03 5.90 -2.04
N ARG A 49 -2.81 5.46 -3.02
CA ARG A 49 -3.39 6.30 -4.06
C ARG A 49 -4.91 6.17 -4.04
N SER A 50 -5.64 7.27 -3.86
CA SER A 50 -7.10 7.21 -3.91
C SER A 50 -7.58 6.87 -5.32
N LYS A 51 -8.68 6.12 -5.39
CA LYS A 51 -9.39 5.87 -6.64
C LYS A 51 -10.40 6.97 -6.90
N GLY A 52 -10.47 7.44 -8.15
CA GLY A 52 -11.36 8.52 -8.56
C GLY A 52 -10.77 9.39 -9.67
N SER A 53 -11.50 10.45 -10.03
CA SER A 53 -11.08 11.43 -11.04
C SER A 53 -9.92 12.31 -10.59
N CYS A 54 -9.72 12.47 -9.28
CA CYS A 54 -8.61 13.22 -8.67
C CYS A 54 -7.83 12.34 -7.70
N PRO A 55 -6.96 11.45 -8.21
CA PRO A 55 -6.19 10.56 -7.36
C PRO A 55 -5.19 11.35 -6.52
N VAL A 56 -5.31 11.23 -5.20
CA VAL A 56 -4.38 11.76 -4.21
C VAL A 56 -3.42 10.64 -3.84
N VAL A 57 -2.12 10.92 -3.86
CA VAL A 57 -1.09 9.98 -3.41
C VAL A 57 -0.54 10.46 -2.07
N ARG A 58 -0.43 9.55 -1.10
CA ARG A 58 0.18 9.80 0.21
C ARG A 58 1.16 8.71 0.55
N ASP A 59 2.27 9.09 1.19
CA ASP A 59 3.19 8.11 1.76
C ASP A 59 2.49 7.33 2.88
N MET A 60 2.72 6.03 2.90
CA MET A 60 2.12 5.10 3.84
C MET A 60 3.22 4.53 4.74
N PRO A 61 3.31 4.97 6.01
CA PRO A 61 4.25 4.42 6.96
C PRO A 61 3.99 2.94 7.20
N PHE A 62 5.06 2.15 7.26
CA PHE A 62 4.99 0.72 7.54
C PHE A 62 5.94 0.36 8.68
N ARG A 63 5.61 -0.72 9.39
CA ARG A 63 6.50 -1.34 10.37
C ARG A 63 6.89 -2.73 9.88
N PRO A 64 8.19 -3.07 9.84
CA PRO A 64 8.61 -4.45 9.61
C PRO A 64 8.07 -5.37 10.72
N GLU A 65 7.55 -6.51 10.33
CA GLU A 65 7.06 -7.54 11.24
C GLU A 65 8.02 -8.74 11.25
N VAL A 66 8.10 -9.43 12.39
CA VAL A 66 9.03 -10.56 12.54
C VAL A 66 8.63 -11.67 11.59
N CYS A 67 9.55 -11.98 10.68
CA CYS A 67 9.35 -12.96 9.62
C CYS A 67 10.69 -13.68 9.41
N SER A 68 10.95 -14.73 10.19
CA SER A 68 12.16 -15.53 10.02
C SER A 68 12.08 -16.37 8.74
N SER A 69 13.23 -16.65 8.13
CA SER A 69 13.32 -17.48 6.93
C SER A 69 12.69 -18.88 7.09
N THR A 70 12.63 -19.38 8.33
CA THR A 70 11.98 -20.65 8.70
C THR A 70 10.45 -20.58 8.69
N VAL A 71 9.86 -19.43 8.99
CA VAL A 71 8.41 -19.26 9.11
C VAL A 71 7.80 -18.79 7.79
N CYS A 72 8.53 -17.96 7.05
CA CYS A 72 8.01 -17.27 5.88
C CYS A 72 9.11 -17.16 4.79
N PRO A 73 9.56 -18.30 4.23
CA PRO A 73 10.64 -18.30 3.25
C PRO A 73 10.28 -17.44 2.04
N ASN A 74 11.26 -16.68 1.52
CA ASN A 74 11.09 -15.82 0.34
C ASN A 74 9.98 -14.75 0.48
N SER A 75 9.65 -14.36 1.70
CA SER A 75 8.64 -13.34 1.95
C SER A 75 9.08 -12.39 3.05
N THR A 76 8.47 -11.21 3.04
CA THR A 76 8.62 -10.22 4.11
C THR A 76 7.25 -9.80 4.58
N ARG A 77 7.14 -9.51 5.87
CA ARG A 77 5.91 -9.09 6.50
C ARG A 77 6.06 -7.67 7.03
N VAL A 78 5.01 -6.89 6.83
CA VAL A 78 4.92 -5.52 7.33
C VAL A 78 3.52 -5.27 7.87
N SER A 79 3.38 -4.25 8.72
CA SER A 79 2.09 -3.74 9.17
C SER A 79 1.94 -2.26 8.89
N PHE A 80 0.70 -1.82 8.75
CA PHE A 80 0.31 -0.45 8.43
C PHE A 80 -0.73 0.06 9.43
N SER A 81 -0.63 1.33 9.83
CA SER A 81 -1.71 2.04 10.52
C SER A 81 -2.54 2.80 9.50
N LEU A 82 -3.86 2.62 9.51
CA LEU A 82 -4.77 3.29 8.57
C LEU A 82 -5.26 4.66 9.05
N GLU A 83 -4.77 5.13 10.20
CA GLU A 83 -5.22 6.37 10.84
C GLU A 83 -5.12 7.59 9.92
N LEU A 84 -4.06 7.71 9.12
CA LEU A 84 -3.88 8.80 8.16
C LEU A 84 -4.95 8.84 7.06
N LEU A 85 -5.65 7.72 6.82
CA LEU A 85 -6.73 7.65 5.84
C LEU A 85 -8.06 8.16 6.41
N GLN A 86 -8.19 8.32 7.74
CA GLN A 86 -9.38 8.90 8.37
C GLN A 86 -9.61 10.33 7.90
N ASP A 87 -8.54 11.09 7.76
CA ASP A 87 -8.58 12.50 7.36
C ASP A 87 -8.87 12.70 5.85
N LEU A 88 -8.97 11.61 5.09
CA LEU A 88 -9.10 11.64 3.64
C LEU A 88 -10.48 11.15 3.22
N ALA A 89 -11.22 11.95 2.47
CA ALA A 89 -12.59 11.65 2.04
C ALA A 89 -12.77 10.39 1.17
N SER A 90 -11.68 9.80 0.65
CA SER A 90 -11.77 8.61 -0.19
C SER A 90 -11.82 7.34 0.66
N THR A 91 -12.72 6.42 0.29
CA THR A 91 -12.88 5.11 0.93
C THR A 91 -12.18 3.99 0.18
N SER A 92 -11.72 4.25 -1.05
CA SER A 92 -11.11 3.26 -1.93
C SER A 92 -9.70 3.67 -2.33
N TRP A 93 -8.74 2.81 -2.00
CA TRP A 93 -7.32 3.08 -2.14
C TRP A 93 -6.61 1.94 -2.87
N ASP A 94 -5.52 2.31 -3.50
CA ASP A 94 -4.49 1.41 -3.97
C ASP A 94 -3.27 1.56 -3.07
N LEU A 95 -2.96 0.51 -2.29
CA LEU A 95 -1.73 0.42 -1.51
C LEU A 95 -0.63 -0.16 -2.40
N GLU A 96 0.46 0.57 -2.57
CA GLU A 96 1.63 0.20 -3.36
C GLU A 96 2.89 0.28 -2.51
N CYS A 97 3.79 -0.69 -2.64
CA CYS A 97 5.10 -0.68 -2.01
C CYS A 97 6.19 -0.88 -3.05
N SER A 98 7.26 -0.10 -2.96
CA SER A 98 8.50 -0.41 -3.70
C SER A 98 9.36 -1.36 -2.88
N VAL A 99 9.95 -2.32 -3.58
CA VAL A 99 10.75 -3.37 -2.95
C VAL A 99 12.10 -3.51 -3.64
N LYS A 100 13.09 -3.94 -2.87
CA LYS A 100 14.37 -4.44 -3.39
C LYS A 100 14.48 -5.93 -3.17
N LEU A 101 15.13 -6.60 -4.12
CA LEU A 101 15.52 -8.00 -3.99
C LEU A 101 17.01 -8.05 -3.66
N CYS A 102 17.34 -8.71 -2.55
CA CYS A 102 18.69 -8.76 -2.02
C CYS A 102 19.22 -10.20 -2.03
N PHE A 103 20.47 -10.35 -2.46
CA PHE A 103 21.27 -11.56 -2.30
C PHE A 103 22.51 -11.20 -1.49
N SER A 104 22.63 -11.73 -0.27
CA SER A 104 23.62 -11.25 0.70
C SER A 104 23.49 -9.72 0.87
N GLU A 105 24.60 -8.98 0.84
CA GLU A 105 24.65 -7.53 1.00
C GLU A 105 24.22 -6.73 -0.26
N LYS A 106 24.02 -7.42 -1.40
CA LYS A 106 23.72 -6.75 -2.68
C LYS A 106 22.23 -6.74 -2.94
N CYS A 107 21.67 -5.55 -3.17
CA CYS A 107 20.25 -5.36 -3.46
C CYS A 107 20.03 -4.70 -4.81
N GLY A 108 19.16 -5.29 -5.64
CA GLY A 108 18.66 -4.70 -6.88
C GLY A 108 17.23 -4.19 -6.74
N ASP A 109 16.76 -3.45 -7.75
CA ASP A 109 15.35 -3.08 -7.84
C ASP A 109 14.48 -4.33 -7.99
N GLY A 110 13.48 -4.46 -7.13
CA GLY A 110 12.49 -5.53 -7.15
C GLY A 110 11.14 -5.09 -7.73
N GLY A 111 11.04 -3.82 -8.13
CA GLY A 111 9.83 -3.23 -8.67
C GLY A 111 8.83 -2.84 -7.60
N ARG A 112 7.55 -2.84 -7.97
CA ARG A 112 6.43 -2.38 -7.14
C ARG A 112 5.40 -3.48 -6.99
N VAL A 113 4.89 -3.63 -5.78
CA VAL A 113 3.78 -4.54 -5.47
C VAL A 113 2.57 -3.72 -5.04
N LYS A 114 1.40 -4.07 -5.55
CA LYS A 114 0.19 -3.27 -5.38
C LYS A 114 -1.00 -4.13 -4.96
N ARG A 115 -1.87 -3.62 -4.10
CA ARG A 115 -3.15 -4.23 -3.74
C ARG A 115 -4.20 -3.14 -3.48
N ASN A 116 -5.45 -3.46 -3.79
CA ASN A 116 -6.57 -2.60 -3.40
C ASN A 116 -6.83 -2.73 -1.90
N LEU A 117 -7.22 -1.61 -1.30
CA LEU A 117 -7.60 -1.47 0.09
C LEU A 117 -8.88 -0.63 0.16
N GLU A 118 -9.94 -1.23 0.70
CA GLU A 118 -11.20 -0.54 0.98
C GLU A 118 -11.27 -0.20 2.47
N VAL A 119 -11.61 1.05 2.78
CA VAL A 119 -11.59 1.57 4.15
C VAL A 119 -12.97 2.12 4.51
N THR A 120 -13.42 1.81 5.71
CA THR A 120 -14.57 2.46 6.36
C THR A 120 -14.04 3.47 7.36
N GLN A 121 -14.36 4.75 7.15
CA GLN A 121 -14.06 5.79 8.12
C GLN A 121 -14.88 5.56 9.39
N THR A 122 -14.17 5.55 10.52
CA THR A 122 -14.79 5.50 11.86
C THR A 122 -15.28 6.88 12.31
N TYR A 123 -14.72 7.95 11.75
CA TYR A 123 -15.16 9.33 11.95
C TYR A 123 -15.79 9.87 10.68
N ILE A 124 -17.06 10.28 10.75
CA ILE A 124 -17.73 11.02 9.67
C ILE A 124 -17.47 12.50 9.95
N PRO A 125 -16.57 13.19 9.23
CA PRO A 125 -16.51 14.64 9.34
C PRO A 125 -17.88 15.22 8.94
N PRO A 126 -18.38 16.27 9.65
CA PRO A 126 -19.58 16.97 9.21
C PRO A 126 -19.39 17.42 7.76
N PRO A 127 -20.44 17.42 6.92
CA PRO A 127 -20.32 17.73 5.51
C PRO A 127 -19.81 19.17 5.35
N SER A 128 -18.50 19.33 5.16
CA SER A 128 -17.91 20.59 4.75
C SER A 128 -18.23 20.78 3.27
N GLU A 129 -18.93 21.87 2.92
CA GLU A 129 -19.32 22.30 1.58
C GLU A 129 -18.14 22.62 0.64
N PHE A 130 -17.01 21.92 0.74
CA PHE A 130 -15.92 22.06 -0.22
C PHE A 130 -16.09 21.04 -1.34
N SER A 131 -17.00 21.36 -2.26
CA SER A 131 -16.98 20.82 -3.62
C SER A 131 -15.69 21.29 -4.29
N PHE A 132 -14.59 20.55 -4.10
CA PHE A 132 -13.38 20.76 -4.88
C PHE A 132 -13.65 20.32 -6.33
N ASN A 133 -14.02 21.30 -7.16
CA ASN A 133 -13.95 21.17 -8.60
C ASN A 133 -12.48 20.97 -9.00
N CYS A 134 -12.04 19.73 -9.12
CA CYS A 134 -10.79 19.44 -9.80
C CYS A 134 -10.96 19.78 -11.29
N LYS A 135 -10.63 21.02 -11.66
CA LYS A 135 -10.30 21.29 -13.06
C LYS A 135 -8.99 20.56 -13.34
N VAL A 136 -9.06 19.53 -14.18
CA VAL A 136 -7.89 19.01 -14.88
C VAL A 136 -7.28 20.19 -15.63
N LEU A 137 -6.19 20.75 -15.09
CA LEU A 137 -5.39 21.72 -15.83
C LEU A 137 -4.74 20.97 -16.98
N LYS A 138 -5.38 21.02 -18.16
CA LYS A 138 -4.71 20.65 -19.41
C LYS A 138 -3.45 21.50 -19.52
N PRO A 139 -2.28 20.91 -19.85
CA PRO A 139 -1.13 21.73 -20.21
C PRO A 139 -1.50 22.57 -21.43
N SER A 140 -1.37 23.89 -21.29
CA SER A 140 -1.48 24.83 -22.41
C SER A 140 -0.33 24.53 -23.36
N SER A 141 -0.60 23.79 -24.44
CA SER A 141 0.30 23.79 -25.60
C SER A 141 0.18 25.16 -26.27
N SER A 142 0.97 26.10 -25.78
CA SER A 142 1.36 27.29 -26.52
C SER A 142 2.78 27.02 -27.04
N VAL A 143 2.89 26.54 -28.28
CA VAL A 143 4.10 26.74 -29.07
C VAL A 143 3.69 27.56 -30.28
N VAL A 144 4.09 28.83 -30.21
CA VAL A 144 4.14 29.78 -31.31
C VAL A 144 5.46 29.56 -32.03
N VAL A 145 5.43 29.30 -33.33
CA VAL A 145 6.17 30.04 -34.38
C VAL A 145 5.33 29.95 -35.66
#